data_AF-E1YMW0-F1
#
_entry.id   AF-E1YMW0-F1
#
_cell.length_a   1.000
_cell.length_b   1.000
_cell.length_c   1.000
_cell.angle_alpha   90.00
_cell.angle_beta   90.00
_cell.angle_gamma   90.00
#
_symmetry.space_group_name_H-M   'P 1'
#
loop_
_entity.id
_entity.type
_entity.pdbx_description
1 polymer ?
#
loop_
_entity_poly.entity_id
_entity_poly.type
_entity_poly.pdbx_seq_one_letter_code
_entity_poly.pdbx_strand_id
1 'polypeptide(L)'
;MEYKSLILGTVFSIAIFAVKSGIGLNYYLSKTSSARVKALACGMFVLMYMMLFAASYFVISKIDIIRHQELILKWIESGMLIHLIMAVLMVFWGIWLLKNNTEYSSKSKGWIALALPCPVCVLAILFCQGFFITLFPDLTWRSAVFLYLIFLLINFITVVIMRIRRQKMQPEIILGGAMLLIAVYFFLSVTIMPNFADLDRIYRLASNSSETNPVNIKHLSVVAVSGALAFLAGFGAVYNKTRRIS
;
A
#
# COMPACT_ATOMS: atom_id res chain seq x y z
N MET A 1 -10.60 19.00 -13.46
CA MET A 1 -11.02 18.10 -12.35
C MET A 1 -9.89 17.17 -11.89
N GLU A 2 -8.77 17.10 -12.61
CA GLU A 2 -7.68 16.14 -12.36
C GLU A 2 -6.87 16.42 -11.09
N TYR A 3 -6.63 17.70 -10.76
CA TYR A 3 -5.87 18.08 -9.56
C TYR A 3 -6.49 17.58 -8.24
N LYS A 4 -7.82 17.60 -8.12
CA LYS A 4 -8.52 17.13 -6.92
C LYS A 4 -8.32 15.62 -6.72
N SER A 5 -8.43 14.85 -7.80
CA SER A 5 -8.21 13.40 -7.78
C SER A 5 -6.74 13.06 -7.49
N LEU A 6 -5.80 13.84 -8.03
CA LEU A 6 -4.37 13.64 -7.81
C LEU A 6 -3.97 13.92 -6.35
N ILE A 7 -4.45 15.04 -5.79
CA ILE A 7 -4.23 15.39 -4.38
C ILE A 7 -4.88 14.34 -3.47
N LEU A 8 -6.12 13.92 -3.78
CA LEU A 8 -6.82 12.89 -3.02
C LEU A 8 -6.04 11.57 -3.04
N GLY A 9 -5.55 11.13 -4.20
CA GLY A 9 -4.74 9.93 -4.34
C GLY A 9 -3.44 10.01 -3.54
N THR A 10 -2.75 11.15 -3.59
CA THR A 10 -1.52 11.41 -2.84
C THR A 10 -1.75 11.33 -1.33
N VAL A 11 -2.77 12.03 -0.83
CA VAL A 11 -3.13 12.01 0.59
C VAL A 11 -3.56 10.61 1.03
N PHE A 12 -4.32 9.90 0.20
CA PHE A 12 -4.76 8.54 0.47
C PHE A 12 -3.58 7.56 0.58
N SER A 13 -2.62 7.62 -0.35
CA SER A 13 -1.41 6.81 -0.28
C SER A 13 -0.62 7.09 1.00
N ILE A 14 -0.36 8.37 1.32
CA ILE A 14 0.34 8.76 2.55
C ILE A 14 -0.43 8.29 3.80
N ALA A 15 -1.75 8.39 3.80
CA ALA A 15 -2.60 7.96 4.91
C ALA A 15 -2.47 6.46 5.18
N ILE A 16 -2.50 5.61 4.16
CA ILE A 16 -2.35 4.16 4.33
C ILE A 16 -0.99 3.81 4.94
N PHE A 17 0.08 4.49 4.50
CA PHE A 17 1.41 4.28 5.07
C PHE A 17 1.53 4.79 6.51
N ALA A 18 0.88 5.92 6.82
CA ALA A 18 0.81 6.47 8.17
C ALA A 18 0.05 5.52 9.13
N VAL A 19 -1.06 4.94 8.66
CA VAL A 19 -1.83 3.95 9.44
C VAL A 19 -0.98 2.70 9.69
N LYS A 20 -0.32 2.16 8.66
CA LYS A 20 0.56 0.98 8.78
C LYS A 20 1.66 1.20 9.83
N SER A 21 2.40 2.29 9.72
CA SER A 21 3.50 2.61 10.63
C SER A 21 2.99 2.95 12.05
N GLY A 22 1.84 3.60 12.17
CA GLY A 22 1.19 3.91 13.45
C GLY A 22 0.71 2.67 14.21
N ILE A 23 0.22 1.65 13.52
CA ILE A 23 -0.13 0.36 14.16
C ILE A 23 1.13 -0.33 14.70
N GLY A 24 2.23 -0.32 13.94
CA GLY A 24 3.53 -0.84 14.40
C GLY A 24 4.07 -0.10 15.63
N LEU A 25 4.02 1.23 15.60
CA LEU A 25 4.43 2.08 16.73
C LEU A 25 3.57 1.83 17.97
N ASN A 26 2.24 1.74 17.81
CA ASN A 26 1.33 1.43 18.92
C ASN A 26 1.64 0.06 19.55
N TYR A 27 1.96 -0.97 18.76
CA TYR A 27 2.34 -2.27 19.30
C TYR A 27 3.59 -2.16 20.19
N TYR A 28 4.64 -1.46 19.74
CA TYR A 28 5.85 -1.23 20.52
C TYR A 28 5.58 -0.43 21.82
N LEU A 29 4.79 0.64 21.72
CA LEU A 29 4.36 1.44 22.88
C LEU A 29 3.48 0.65 23.85
N SER A 30 2.76 -0.36 23.36
CA SER A 30 1.85 -1.18 24.16
C SER A 30 2.57 -2.20 25.05
N LYS A 31 3.69 -2.75 24.56
CA LYS A 31 4.57 -3.70 25.28
C LYS A 31 5.55 -3.01 26.25
N THR A 32 5.88 -1.75 26.02
CA THR A 32 6.83 -1.01 26.87
C THR A 32 6.10 -0.41 28.08
N SER A 33 6.63 -0.57 29.31
CA SER A 33 6.01 0.00 30.52
C SER A 33 6.52 1.40 30.86
N SER A 34 7.80 1.70 30.60
CA SER A 34 8.44 2.97 30.96
C SER A 34 8.04 4.13 30.05
N ALA A 35 7.54 5.22 30.65
CA ALA A 35 7.17 6.45 29.94
C ALA A 35 8.36 7.14 29.24
N ARG A 36 9.56 7.08 29.82
CA ARG A 36 10.78 7.64 29.20
C ARG A 36 11.16 6.90 27.92
N VAL A 37 11.08 5.56 27.93
CA VAL A 37 11.37 4.74 26.75
C VAL A 37 10.31 4.95 25.66
N LYS A 38 9.04 5.16 26.03
CA LYS A 38 7.99 5.53 25.08
C LYS A 38 8.25 6.87 24.41
N ALA A 39 8.60 7.89 25.19
CA ALA A 39 8.94 9.21 24.66
C ALA A 39 10.15 9.15 23.73
N LEU A 40 11.19 8.39 24.13
CA LEU A 40 12.39 8.21 23.31
C LEU A 40 12.09 7.46 22.00
N ALA A 41 11.30 6.39 22.05
CA ALA A 41 10.91 5.65 20.84
C ALA A 41 10.04 6.48 19.89
N CYS A 42 9.11 7.28 20.44
CA CYS A 42 8.32 8.23 19.65
C CYS A 42 9.20 9.32 19.03
N GLY A 43 10.14 9.89 19.80
CA GLY A 43 11.11 10.86 19.29
C GLY A 43 11.98 10.30 18.17
N MET A 44 12.52 9.08 18.35
CA MET A 44 13.29 8.38 17.31
C MET A 44 12.46 8.11 16.05
N PHE A 45 11.20 7.73 16.21
CA PHE A 45 10.28 7.53 15.08
C PHE A 45 10.05 8.84 14.31
N VAL A 46 9.73 9.93 15.02
CA VAL A 46 9.52 11.27 14.43
C VAL A 46 10.77 11.75 13.68
N LEU A 47 11.95 11.59 14.29
CA LEU A 47 13.23 11.94 13.70
C LEU A 47 13.57 11.10 12.46
N MET A 48 13.33 9.79 12.51
CA MET A 48 13.56 8.89 11.37
C MET A 48 12.72 9.30 10.17
N TYR A 49 11.42 9.54 10.36
CA TYR A 49 10.56 10.00 9.27
C TYR A 49 10.89 11.43 8.81
N MET A 50 11.33 12.31 9.71
CA MET A 50 11.81 13.64 9.34
C MET A 50 13.02 13.54 8.40
N MET A 51 14.01 12.70 8.76
CA MET A 51 15.18 12.44 7.91
C MET A 51 14.77 11.85 6.56
N LEU A 52 13.79 10.95 6.53
CA LEU A 52 13.30 10.34 5.30
C LEU A 52 12.66 11.38 4.38
N PHE A 53 11.74 12.21 4.89
CA PHE A 53 11.12 13.29 4.11
C PHE A 53 12.12 14.36 3.67
N ALA A 54 13.13 14.67 4.49
CA ALA A 54 14.20 15.60 4.15
C ALA A 54 15.14 15.03 3.08
N ALA A 55 15.51 13.75 3.18
CA ALA A 55 16.31 13.06 2.17
C ALA A 55 15.57 12.99 0.84
N SER A 56 14.28 12.64 0.85
CA SER A 56 13.44 12.65 -0.35
C SER A 56 13.38 14.05 -1.00
N TYR A 57 13.19 15.11 -0.20
CA TYR A 57 13.25 16.49 -0.70
C TYR A 57 14.60 16.84 -1.31
N PHE A 58 15.70 16.48 -0.65
CA PHE A 58 17.06 16.74 -1.13
C PHE A 58 17.31 16.04 -2.48
N VAL A 59 16.89 14.77 -2.60
CA VAL A 59 16.98 14.00 -3.85
C VAL A 59 16.20 14.69 -4.97
N ILE A 60 14.96 15.11 -4.72
CA ILE A 60 14.13 15.82 -5.71
C ILE A 60 14.78 17.15 -6.11
N SER A 61 15.37 17.89 -5.17
CA SER A 61 16.01 19.18 -5.45
C SER A 61 17.30 19.09 -6.26
N LYS A 62 17.96 17.93 -6.27
CA LYS A 62 19.25 17.69 -6.95
C LYS A 62 19.11 16.86 -8.22
N ILE A 63 18.07 16.05 -8.34
CA ILE A 63 17.84 15.16 -9.47
C ILE A 63 16.60 15.66 -10.21
N ASP A 64 16.79 16.14 -11.43
CA ASP A 64 15.67 16.37 -12.35
C ASP A 64 15.00 15.04 -12.67
N ILE A 65 13.92 14.74 -11.94
CA ILE A 65 13.09 13.54 -12.07
C ILE A 65 12.59 13.37 -13.51
N ILE A 66 12.35 14.49 -14.21
CA ILE A 66 11.88 14.52 -15.59
C ILE A 66 12.91 13.94 -16.56
N ARG A 67 14.21 14.11 -16.30
CA ARG A 67 15.28 13.62 -17.19
C ARG A 67 15.54 12.12 -17.07
N HIS A 68 15.08 11.47 -16.00
CA HIS A 68 15.33 10.06 -15.70
C HIS A 68 14.03 9.21 -15.65
N GLN A 69 12.95 9.68 -16.28
CA GLN A 69 11.64 9.05 -16.22
C GLN A 69 11.63 7.56 -16.60
N GLU A 70 12.44 7.15 -17.58
CA GLU A 70 12.55 5.74 -17.99
C GLU A 70 13.25 4.84 -16.96
N LEU A 71 14.29 5.35 -16.29
CA LEU A 71 14.96 4.64 -15.21
C LEU A 71 14.04 4.50 -14.00
N ILE A 72 13.24 5.53 -13.73
CA ILE A 72 12.25 5.55 -12.66
C ILE A 72 11.12 4.56 -12.97
N LEU A 73 10.64 4.47 -14.21
CA LEU A 73 9.64 3.48 -14.65
C LEU A 73 10.15 2.04 -14.49
N LYS A 74 11.40 1.75 -14.89
CA LYS A 74 12.02 0.44 -14.64
C LYS A 74 12.19 0.12 -13.16
N TRP A 75 12.44 1.14 -12.33
CA TRP A 75 12.51 0.98 -10.87
C TRP A 75 11.13 0.80 -10.22
N ILE A 76 10.08 1.41 -10.78
CA ILE A 76 8.69 1.14 -10.38
C ILE A 76 8.31 -0.30 -10.71
N GLU A 77 8.70 -0.79 -11.89
CA GLU A 77 8.44 -2.17 -12.33
C GLU A 77 9.08 -3.19 -11.37
N SER A 78 10.34 -2.97 -10.97
CA SER A 78 10.99 -3.80 -9.94
C SER A 78 10.35 -3.62 -8.55
N GLY A 79 9.78 -2.44 -8.28
CA GLY A 79 9.00 -2.14 -7.09
C GLY A 79 7.75 -3.02 -6.93
N MET A 80 7.10 -3.45 -8.02
CA MET A 80 5.94 -4.36 -7.95
C MET A 80 6.32 -5.74 -7.41
N LEU A 81 7.49 -6.26 -7.80
CA LEU A 81 8.00 -7.54 -7.29
C LEU A 81 8.31 -7.46 -5.79
N ILE A 82 8.87 -6.35 -5.33
CA ILE A 82 9.14 -6.11 -3.90
C ILE A 82 7.82 -6.02 -3.10
N HIS A 83 6.77 -5.38 -3.64
CA HIS A 83 5.44 -5.38 -3.01
C HIS A 83 4.88 -6.79 -2.86
N LEU A 84 5.00 -7.62 -3.89
CA LEU A 84 4.50 -8.99 -3.88
C LEU A 84 5.21 -9.81 -2.79
N ILE A 85 6.54 -9.75 -2.74
CA ILE A 85 7.33 -10.43 -1.69
C ILE A 85 6.93 -9.93 -0.30
N MET A 86 6.83 -8.62 -0.11
CA MET A 86 6.42 -8.02 1.17
C MET A 86 5.00 -8.41 1.57
N ALA A 87 4.06 -8.48 0.62
CA ALA A 87 2.69 -8.90 0.87
C ALA A 87 2.65 -10.36 1.34
N VAL A 88 3.36 -11.26 0.65
CA VAL A 88 3.47 -12.68 1.05
C VAL A 88 4.08 -12.81 2.45
N LEU A 89 5.16 -12.08 2.73
CA LEU A 89 5.77 -12.05 4.07
C LEU A 89 4.79 -11.57 5.14
N MET A 90 3.98 -10.54 4.84
CA MET A 90 2.96 -10.03 5.76
C MET A 90 1.80 -11.01 5.97
N VAL A 91 1.38 -11.75 4.93
CA VAL A 91 0.40 -12.83 5.08
C VAL A 91 0.97 -13.92 5.97
N PHE A 92 2.19 -14.38 5.69
CA PHE A 92 2.83 -15.45 6.45
C PHE A 92 3.00 -15.07 7.92
N TRP A 93 3.55 -13.89 8.22
CA TRP A 93 3.70 -13.40 9.60
C TRP A 93 2.36 -13.10 10.26
N GLY A 94 1.37 -12.56 9.53
CA GLY A 94 0.04 -12.30 10.05
C GLY A 94 -0.64 -13.58 10.50
N ILE A 95 -0.68 -14.61 9.65
CA ILE A 95 -1.23 -15.93 9.98
C ILE A 95 -0.46 -16.59 11.11
N TRP A 96 0.87 -16.55 11.07
CA TRP A 96 1.70 -17.13 12.13
C TRP A 96 1.43 -16.46 13.49
N LEU A 97 1.31 -15.13 13.52
CA LEU A 97 0.99 -14.37 14.73
C LEU A 97 -0.43 -14.67 15.26
N LEU A 98 -1.40 -14.82 14.35
CA LEU A 98 -2.79 -15.18 14.71
C LEU A 98 -2.91 -16.63 15.21
N LYS A 99 -2.09 -17.55 14.69
CA LYS A 99 -2.10 -18.98 15.03
C LYS A 99 -1.35 -19.27 16.34
N ASN A 100 -0.27 -18.56 16.64
CA ASN A 100 0.52 -18.73 17.88
C ASN A 100 0.01 -17.91 19.08
N ASN A 101 -1.15 -17.26 18.96
CA ASN A 101 -1.74 -16.41 20.01
C ASN A 101 -2.23 -17.17 21.26
N THR A 102 -2.06 -18.48 21.32
CA THR A 102 -2.49 -19.32 22.43
C THR A 102 -1.43 -19.46 23.54
N GLU A 103 -0.18 -19.10 23.30
CA GLU A 103 0.88 -19.21 24.32
C GLU A 103 1.56 -17.87 24.60
N TYR A 104 1.53 -17.50 25.88
CA TYR A 104 1.92 -16.23 26.51
C TYR A 104 3.38 -15.77 26.30
N SER A 105 4.15 -16.34 25.38
CA SER A 105 5.59 -16.08 25.29
C SER A 105 6.15 -16.25 23.88
N SER A 106 6.24 -15.14 23.16
CA SER A 106 7.54 -14.69 22.67
C SER A 106 7.44 -13.22 22.26
N LYS A 107 8.55 -12.50 22.35
CA LYS A 107 8.68 -11.13 21.83
C LYS A 107 8.54 -11.22 20.30
N SER A 108 7.31 -11.24 19.77
CA SER A 108 7.07 -11.22 18.33
C SER A 108 7.71 -9.97 17.75
N LYS A 109 8.75 -10.16 16.91
CA LYS A 109 9.47 -9.08 16.22
C LYS A 109 8.70 -8.53 15.02
N GLY A 110 7.49 -9.03 14.75
CA GLY A 110 6.67 -8.63 13.59
C GLY A 110 6.35 -7.13 13.54
N TRP A 111 6.38 -6.43 14.69
CA TRP A 111 6.22 -4.98 14.74
C TRP A 111 7.28 -4.20 13.95
N ILE A 112 8.50 -4.76 13.84
CA ILE A 112 9.60 -4.15 13.08
C ILE A 112 9.24 -4.09 11.58
N ALA A 113 8.60 -5.14 11.06
CA ALA A 113 8.16 -5.18 9.66
C ALA A 113 7.04 -4.17 9.34
N LEU A 114 6.30 -3.70 10.34
CA LEU A 114 5.28 -2.66 10.18
C LEU A 114 5.82 -1.25 10.40
N ALA A 115 6.76 -1.09 11.34
CA ALA A 115 7.33 0.20 11.71
C ALA A 115 8.47 0.65 10.78
N LEU A 116 9.22 -0.27 10.18
CA LEU A 116 10.30 0.10 9.26
C LEU A 116 9.74 0.58 7.91
N PRO A 117 10.25 1.69 7.37
CA PRO A 117 9.90 2.14 6.03
C PRO A 117 10.37 1.11 5.01
N CYS A 118 9.44 0.64 4.20
CA CYS A 118 9.73 -0.23 3.08
C CYS A 118 10.33 0.57 1.91
N PRO A 119 11.15 -0.02 1.01
CA PRO A 119 11.73 0.70 -0.14
C PRO A 119 10.64 1.33 -1.02
N VAL A 120 9.52 0.65 -1.15
CA VAL A 120 8.28 1.13 -1.75
C VAL A 120 7.74 2.40 -1.09
N CYS A 121 7.75 2.44 0.24
CA CYS A 121 7.22 3.54 1.04
C CYS A 121 8.07 4.80 0.78
N VAL A 122 9.40 4.63 0.69
CA VAL A 122 10.34 5.70 0.34
C VAL A 122 10.05 6.24 -1.05
N LEU A 123 9.82 5.36 -2.03
CA LEU A 123 9.45 5.77 -3.39
C LEU A 123 8.13 6.53 -3.41
N ALA A 124 7.10 6.00 -2.74
CA ALA A 124 5.81 6.65 -2.69
C ALA A 124 5.91 8.06 -2.08
N ILE A 125 6.69 8.23 -1.00
CA ILE A 125 6.96 9.55 -0.39
C ILE A 125 7.68 10.46 -1.39
N LEU A 126 8.69 9.96 -2.10
CA LEU A 126 9.43 10.70 -3.12
C LEU A 126 8.50 11.16 -4.26
N PHE A 127 7.66 10.28 -4.78
CA PHE A 127 6.67 10.64 -5.80
C PHE A 127 5.66 11.64 -5.29
N CYS A 128 5.10 11.42 -4.10
CA CYS A 128 4.12 12.34 -3.50
C CYS A 128 4.71 13.74 -3.33
N GLN A 129 5.95 13.84 -2.85
CA GLN A 129 6.66 15.11 -2.76
C GLN A 129 6.96 15.72 -4.13
N GLY A 130 7.43 14.92 -5.08
CA GLY A 130 7.70 15.38 -6.45
C GLY A 130 6.46 15.97 -7.11
N PHE A 131 5.32 15.28 -7.01
CA PHE A 131 4.04 15.79 -7.51
C PHE A 131 3.60 17.09 -6.82
N PHE A 132 3.73 17.18 -5.50
CA PHE A 132 3.35 18.39 -4.75
C PHE A 132 4.24 19.58 -5.05
N ILE A 133 5.54 19.36 -5.26
CA ILE A 133 6.50 20.41 -5.65
C ILE A 133 6.18 20.93 -7.05
N THR A 134 5.85 20.05 -8.00
CA THR A 134 5.42 20.45 -9.35
C THR A 134 4.09 21.21 -9.33
N LEU A 135 3.16 20.89 -8.42
CA LEU A 135 1.90 21.61 -8.27
C LEU A 135 2.07 23.00 -7.65
N PHE A 136 3.01 23.17 -6.73
CA PHE A 136 3.25 24.41 -5.98
C PHE A 136 4.74 24.81 -6.02
N PRO A 137 5.24 25.27 -7.18
CA PRO A 137 6.65 25.57 -7.38
C PRO A 137 7.17 26.71 -6.48
N ASP A 138 6.31 27.65 -6.10
CA ASP A 138 6.73 28.78 -5.25
C ASP A 138 6.98 28.40 -3.78
N LEU A 139 6.55 27.22 -3.33
CA LEU A 139 6.60 26.80 -1.92
C LEU A 139 7.17 25.37 -1.72
N THR A 140 8.21 25.02 -2.46
CA THR A 140 8.79 23.65 -2.49
C THR A 140 9.16 23.06 -1.12
N TRP A 141 9.74 23.86 -0.22
CA TRP A 141 10.11 23.36 1.11
C TRP A 141 8.89 23.24 2.04
N ARG A 142 7.90 24.12 1.89
CA ARG A 142 6.68 24.09 2.71
C ARG A 142 5.79 22.91 2.33
N SER A 143 5.75 22.51 1.06
CA SER A 143 5.00 21.32 0.63
C SER A 143 5.58 20.04 1.24
N ALA A 144 6.91 19.91 1.30
CA ALA A 144 7.59 18.80 1.98
C ALA A 144 7.23 18.74 3.48
N VAL A 145 7.28 19.88 4.18
CA VAL A 145 6.89 19.98 5.60
C VAL A 145 5.40 19.67 5.79
N PHE A 146 4.54 20.16 4.90
CA PHE A 146 3.10 19.92 4.97
C PHE A 146 2.75 18.44 4.86
N LEU A 147 3.33 17.72 3.89
CA LEU A 147 3.12 16.29 3.74
C LEU A 147 3.64 15.50 4.94
N TYR A 148 4.79 15.91 5.50
CA TYR A 148 5.32 15.33 6.73
C TYR A 148 4.39 15.54 7.93
N LEU A 149 3.85 16.75 8.09
CA LEU A 149 2.89 17.06 9.15
C LEU A 149 1.59 16.26 9.02
N ILE A 150 1.05 16.12 7.81
CA ILE A 150 -0.12 15.27 7.56
C ILE A 150 0.20 13.82 7.92
N PHE A 151 1.35 13.31 7.49
CA PHE A 151 1.79 11.95 7.81
C PHE A 151 1.85 11.73 9.32
N LEU A 152 2.49 12.64 10.06
CA LEU A 152 2.57 12.57 11.52
C LEU A 152 1.19 12.65 12.18
N LEU A 153 0.33 13.57 11.73
CA LEU A 153 -1.00 13.75 12.27
C LEU A 153 -1.82 12.45 12.17
N ILE A 154 -1.83 11.82 10.98
CA ILE A 154 -2.53 10.54 10.76
C ILE A 154 -1.91 9.44 11.62
N ASN A 155 -0.59 9.43 11.77
CA ASN A 155 0.11 8.48 12.64
C ASN A 155 -0.35 8.60 14.09
N PHE A 156 -0.31 9.81 14.65
CA PHE A 156 -0.74 10.09 16.02
C PHE A 156 -2.22 9.76 16.22
N ILE A 157 -3.09 10.15 15.28
CA ILE A 157 -4.51 9.78 15.31
C ILE A 157 -4.66 8.26 15.35
N THR A 158 -3.94 7.52 14.51
CA THR A 158 -3.98 6.05 14.50
C THR A 158 -3.56 5.46 15.84
N VAL A 159 -2.46 5.95 16.43
CA VAL A 159 -1.98 5.51 17.75
C VAL A 159 -3.02 5.81 18.84
N VAL A 160 -3.62 7.00 18.85
CA VAL A 160 -4.65 7.40 19.82
C VAL A 160 -5.89 6.52 19.70
N ILE A 161 -6.41 6.32 18.48
CA ILE A 161 -7.57 5.45 18.23
C ILE A 161 -7.27 4.02 18.71
N MET A 162 -6.10 3.47 18.37
CA MET A 162 -5.72 2.13 18.78
C MET A 162 -5.53 2.03 20.30
N ARG A 163 -5.00 3.06 20.95
CA ARG A 163 -4.86 3.11 22.41
C ARG A 163 -6.21 3.10 23.12
N ILE A 164 -7.21 3.80 22.59
CA ILE A 164 -8.58 3.80 23.12
C ILE A 164 -9.22 2.41 22.92
N ARG A 165 -9.08 1.81 21.73
CA ARG A 165 -9.66 0.49 21.41
C ARG A 165 -8.96 -0.68 22.13
N ARG A 166 -7.74 -0.47 22.64
CA ARG A 166 -6.95 -1.47 23.36
C ARG A 166 -7.67 -2.07 24.57
N GLN A 167 -8.58 -1.34 25.21
CA GLN A 167 -9.31 -1.89 26.36
C GLN A 167 -10.19 -3.11 26.03
N LYS A 168 -10.45 -3.40 24.76
CA LYS A 168 -11.35 -4.48 24.34
C LYS A 168 -10.67 -5.65 23.62
N MET A 169 -9.41 -5.54 23.19
CA MET A 169 -8.76 -6.55 22.33
C MET A 169 -7.26 -6.70 22.61
N GLN A 170 -6.74 -7.92 22.45
CA GLN A 170 -5.32 -8.22 22.57
C GLN A 170 -4.51 -7.55 21.44
N PRO A 171 -3.36 -6.90 21.75
CA PRO A 171 -2.52 -6.21 20.75
C PRO A 171 -2.10 -7.07 19.56
N GLU A 172 -1.91 -8.36 19.78
CA GLU A 172 -1.47 -9.33 18.78
C GLU A 172 -2.55 -9.60 17.72
N ILE A 173 -3.82 -9.66 18.11
CA ILE A 173 -4.96 -9.84 17.19
C ILE A 173 -5.11 -8.61 16.30
N ILE A 174 -4.98 -7.41 16.87
CA ILE A 174 -5.03 -6.15 16.11
C ILE A 174 -3.85 -6.08 15.12
N LEU A 175 -2.65 -6.43 15.56
CA LEU A 175 -1.45 -6.39 14.72
C LEU A 175 -1.54 -7.40 13.57
N GLY A 176 -1.91 -8.65 13.86
CA GLY A 176 -2.06 -9.70 12.85
C GLY A 176 -3.18 -9.41 11.86
N GLY A 177 -4.33 -8.91 12.34
CA GLY A 177 -5.44 -8.48 11.48
C GLY A 177 -5.05 -7.32 10.56
N ALA A 178 -4.33 -6.33 11.08
CA ALA A 178 -3.81 -5.22 10.28
C ALA A 178 -2.80 -5.70 9.21
N MET A 179 -1.89 -6.61 9.56
CA MET A 179 -0.96 -7.22 8.62
C MET A 179 -1.68 -7.92 7.46
N LEU A 180 -2.72 -8.70 7.76
CA LEU A 180 -3.52 -9.37 6.73
C LEU A 180 -4.28 -8.38 5.84
N LEU A 181 -4.94 -7.38 6.43
CA LEU A 181 -5.69 -6.38 5.67
C LEU A 181 -4.77 -5.58 4.73
N ILE A 182 -3.60 -5.16 5.23
CA ILE A 182 -2.60 -4.45 4.43
C ILE A 182 -2.05 -5.35 3.32
N ALA A 183 -1.84 -6.64 3.58
CA ALA A 183 -1.37 -7.57 2.57
C ALA A 183 -2.41 -7.79 1.46
N VAL A 184 -3.70 -7.92 1.81
CA VAL A 184 -4.80 -7.99 0.84
C VAL A 184 -4.86 -6.71 0.00
N TYR A 185 -4.76 -5.54 0.64
CA TYR A 185 -4.70 -4.26 -0.06
C TYR A 185 -3.55 -4.20 -1.07
N PHE A 186 -2.34 -4.63 -0.67
CA PHE A 186 -1.21 -4.66 -1.60
C PHE A 186 -1.41 -5.66 -2.74
N PHE A 187 -1.98 -6.83 -2.46
CA PHE A 187 -2.28 -7.81 -3.50
C PHE A 187 -3.26 -7.24 -4.53
N LEU A 188 -4.36 -6.65 -4.05
CA LEU A 188 -5.33 -5.96 -4.90
C LEU A 188 -4.67 -4.84 -5.70
N SER A 189 -3.85 -4.01 -5.06
CA SER A 189 -3.15 -2.90 -5.73
C SER A 189 -2.22 -3.41 -6.84
N VAL A 190 -1.47 -4.48 -6.61
CA VAL A 190 -0.54 -5.06 -7.60
C VAL A 190 -1.30 -5.74 -8.75
N THR A 191 -2.45 -6.37 -8.49
CA THR A 191 -3.25 -6.98 -9.56
C THR A 191 -4.00 -5.91 -10.36
N ILE A 192 -4.51 -4.87 -9.72
CA ILE A 192 -5.40 -3.89 -10.36
C ILE A 192 -4.60 -2.83 -11.14
N MET A 193 -3.52 -2.29 -10.57
CA MET A 193 -2.76 -1.17 -11.15
C MET A 193 -2.19 -1.43 -12.56
N PRO A 194 -1.50 -2.55 -12.85
CA PRO A 194 -0.93 -2.79 -14.19
C PRO A 194 -2.03 -2.96 -15.25
N ASN A 195 -3.16 -3.58 -14.90
CA ASN A 195 -4.30 -3.70 -15.82
C ASN A 195 -4.84 -2.32 -16.25
N PHE A 196 -4.76 -1.31 -15.38
CA PHE A 196 -5.12 0.07 -15.74
C PHE A 196 -4.06 0.78 -16.59
N ALA A 197 -2.78 0.48 -16.40
CA ALA A 197 -1.70 1.08 -17.20
C ALA A 197 -1.71 0.59 -18.66
N ASP A 198 -2.10 -0.68 -18.88
CA ASP A 198 -2.23 -1.25 -20.23
C ASP A 198 -3.57 -0.93 -20.92
N LEU A 199 -4.55 -0.33 -20.22
CA LEU A 199 -5.85 0.03 -20.81
C LEU A 199 -5.70 1.04 -21.95
N ASP A 200 -4.83 2.03 -21.84
CA ASP A 200 -4.58 2.99 -22.95
C ASP A 200 -3.95 2.30 -24.16
N ARG A 201 -3.12 1.28 -23.92
CA ARG A 201 -2.51 0.48 -24.99
C ARG A 201 -3.54 -0.43 -25.65
N ILE A 202 -4.40 -1.09 -24.87
CA ILE A 202 -5.51 -1.92 -25.36
C ILE A 202 -6.54 -1.06 -26.10
N TYR A 203 -6.85 0.13 -25.58
CA TYR A 203 -7.77 1.07 -26.20
C TYR A 203 -7.19 1.63 -27.50
N ARG A 204 -5.90 2.01 -27.55
CA ARG A 204 -5.22 2.38 -28.81
C ARG A 204 -5.13 1.23 -29.80
N LEU A 205 -4.89 0.01 -29.35
CA LEU A 205 -4.90 -1.17 -30.21
C LEU A 205 -6.32 -1.40 -30.76
N ALA A 206 -7.36 -1.25 -29.95
CA ALA A 206 -8.75 -1.37 -30.38
C ALA A 206 -9.17 -0.24 -31.32
N SER A 207 -8.77 1.01 -31.05
CA SER A 207 -9.08 2.18 -31.87
C SER A 207 -8.33 2.18 -33.20
N ASN A 208 -7.06 1.76 -33.20
CA ASN A 208 -6.26 1.64 -34.43
C ASN A 208 -6.63 0.39 -35.24
N SER A 209 -7.18 -0.65 -34.61
CA SER A 209 -7.73 -1.82 -35.33
C SER A 209 -9.08 -1.54 -36.00
N SER A 210 -9.70 -0.39 -35.77
CA SER A 210 -10.94 0.00 -36.43
C SER A 210 -10.77 0.43 -37.89
N GLU A 211 -9.56 0.65 -38.40
CA GLU A 211 -9.39 1.11 -39.78
C GLU A 211 -9.11 0.01 -40.83
N THR A 212 -8.78 -1.24 -40.48
CA THR A 212 -8.45 -2.22 -41.56
C THR A 212 -8.79 -3.70 -41.33
N ASN A 213 -9.75 -4.10 -40.51
CA ASN A 213 -10.24 -5.50 -40.57
C ASN A 213 -11.72 -5.63 -40.15
N PRO A 214 -12.63 -6.11 -41.02
CA PRO A 214 -13.99 -6.44 -40.60
C PRO A 214 -13.91 -7.58 -39.59
N VAL A 215 -14.23 -7.26 -38.33
CA VAL A 215 -14.25 -8.22 -37.23
C VAL A 215 -15.23 -9.35 -37.57
N ASN A 216 -14.69 -10.55 -37.77
CA ASN A 216 -15.48 -11.72 -38.11
C ASN A 216 -16.27 -12.17 -36.88
N ILE A 217 -17.56 -11.81 -36.87
CA ILE A 217 -18.56 -11.97 -35.79
C ILE A 217 -18.58 -13.39 -35.21
N LYS A 218 -18.14 -14.40 -35.98
CA LYS A 218 -18.02 -15.80 -35.56
C LYS A 218 -16.94 -16.06 -34.50
N HIS A 219 -15.85 -15.30 -34.47
CA HIS A 219 -14.81 -15.50 -33.45
C HIS A 219 -15.18 -14.85 -32.11
N LEU A 220 -15.89 -13.72 -32.15
CA LEU A 220 -16.39 -13.05 -30.96
C LEU A 220 -17.46 -13.88 -30.24
N SER A 221 -18.34 -14.56 -31.00
CA SER A 221 -19.33 -15.47 -30.41
C SER A 221 -18.70 -16.72 -29.80
N VAL A 222 -17.64 -17.28 -30.40
CA VAL A 222 -16.92 -18.43 -29.83
C VAL A 222 -16.23 -18.08 -28.51
N VAL A 223 -15.62 -16.89 -28.41
CA VAL A 223 -14.99 -16.42 -27.16
C VAL A 223 -16.04 -16.10 -26.08
N ALA A 224 -17.17 -15.50 -26.46
CA ALA A 224 -18.27 -15.23 -25.53
C ALA A 224 -18.90 -16.53 -24.99
N VAL A 225 -19.10 -17.52 -25.86
CA VAL A 225 -19.68 -18.82 -25.48
C VAL A 225 -18.71 -19.63 -24.61
N SER A 226 -17.41 -19.64 -24.92
CA SER A 226 -16.42 -20.35 -24.11
C SER A 226 -16.26 -19.70 -22.72
N GLY A 227 -16.30 -18.37 -22.64
CA GLY A 227 -16.32 -17.63 -21.37
C GLY A 227 -17.56 -17.92 -20.53
N ALA A 228 -18.74 -17.94 -21.15
CA ALA A 228 -19.99 -18.26 -20.46
C ALA A 228 -20.02 -19.71 -19.93
N LEU A 229 -19.55 -20.67 -20.73
CA LEU A 229 -19.46 -22.08 -20.33
C LEU A 229 -18.48 -22.29 -19.17
N ALA A 230 -17.31 -21.64 -19.21
CA ALA A 230 -16.35 -21.70 -18.11
C ALA A 230 -16.91 -21.10 -16.81
N PHE A 231 -17.63 -19.98 -16.92
CA PHE A 231 -18.27 -19.34 -15.77
C PHE A 231 -19.39 -20.19 -15.15
N LEU A 232 -20.25 -20.78 -15.98
CA LEU A 232 -21.34 -21.66 -15.54
C LEU A 232 -20.81 -22.97 -14.92
N ALA A 233 -19.76 -23.55 -15.50
CA ALA A 233 -19.12 -24.75 -14.95
C ALA A 233 -18.45 -24.46 -13.59
N GLY A 234 -17.74 -23.34 -13.47
CA GLY A 234 -17.14 -22.90 -12.21
C GLY A 234 -18.18 -22.62 -11.13
N PHE A 235 -19.25 -21.91 -11.47
CA PHE A 235 -20.33 -21.59 -10.53
C PHE A 235 -21.09 -22.85 -10.08
N GLY A 236 -21.39 -23.77 -11.00
CA GLY A 236 -22.05 -25.05 -10.70
C GLY A 236 -21.22 -25.97 -9.79
N ALA A 237 -19.91 -26.04 -10.01
CA ALA A 237 -19.01 -26.84 -9.17
C ALA A 237 -18.93 -26.30 -7.74
N VAL A 238 -18.91 -24.98 -7.57
CA VAL A 238 -18.90 -24.34 -6.25
C VAL A 238 -20.26 -24.51 -5.55
N TYR A 239 -21.37 -24.30 -6.27
CA TYR A 239 -22.72 -24.43 -5.72
C TYR A 239 -23.02 -25.85 -5.22
N ASN A 240 -22.64 -26.88 -5.98
CA ASN A 240 -22.83 -28.27 -5.56
C ASN A 240 -21.92 -28.68 -4.39
N LYS A 241 -20.72 -28.07 -4.28
CA LYS A 241 -19.83 -28.31 -3.15
C LYS A 241 -20.37 -27.70 -1.86
N THR A 242 -20.96 -26.51 -1.91
CA THR A 242 -21.60 -25.88 -0.75
C THR A 242 -22.85 -26.63 -0.29
N ARG A 243 -23.60 -27.23 -1.21
CA ARG A 243 -24.81 -28.02 -0.89
C ARG A 243 -24.53 -29.43 -0.34
N ARG A 244 -23.32 -29.98 -0.51
CA ARG A 244 -22.91 -31.27 0.09
C ARG A 244 -22.35 -31.14 1.51
N ILE A 245 -22.13 -29.93 1.99
CA ILE A 245 -21.54 -29.63 3.31
C ILE A 245 -22.62 -29.13 4.30
N SER A 246 -23.84 -28.85 3.82
CA SER A 246 -25.05 -28.63 4.62
C SER A 246 -25.94 -29.86 4.60
#